data_AF-A0A843F6M4-F1
#
_entry.id   AF-A0A843F6M4-F1
#
_cell.length_a   1.000
_cell.length_b   1.000
_cell.length_c   1.000
_cell.angle_alpha   90.00
_cell.angle_beta   90.00
_cell.angle_gamma   90.00
#
_symmetry.space_group_name_H-M   'P 1'
#
loop_
_entity.id
_entity.type
_entity.pdbx_description
1 polymer ?
#
loop_
_entity_poly.entity_id
_entity_poly.type
_entity_poly.pdbx_seq_one_letter_code
_entity_poly.pdbx_strand_id
1 'polypeptide(L)'
;MSVVLTDKNGNLLANKPVDIEINNVKYTRITDENGIARLNINLNIGSYPVGVSYAGDDEYNKSTGYCRVFVSPKLTVHDLNMKYCDGSKFTAKLTDIEDNPLQGINVLFKVNGVPYTRATNNEGIASLNINLSPGDYNILTYAVDAVNSTIHIDKCATRMEGTDINKTFSEKVAYQCAVYDVNNNRVPGVVNITVNGKTYPRTPDANGLYKLNINLQPGTYILNAEFLGNNVYLPSSVQNTITVKEVPVAPQKSRSEKILDEFEKYFGKCEYIDDALAKIQGNGYAFYFSDGYNMYDTIIRIAKGQGANCYDSAELFYHLMLGMNTKYGRNYEPQYLHVWCPVSNYDHIRLRFKSNGKGWYYRDPASVLSGNGVESNWCGTSNNIMEVNPSFILDG
;
A
#
# COMPACT_ATOMS: atom_id res chain seq x y z
N MET A 1 -21.77 -67.59 -11.59
CA MET A 1 -22.39 -68.28 -10.42
C MET A 1 -22.34 -69.79 -10.61
N SER A 2 -22.43 -70.55 -9.52
CA SER A 2 -22.53 -72.01 -9.54
C SER A 2 -23.65 -72.48 -8.62
N VAL A 3 -24.31 -73.57 -9.01
CA VAL A 3 -25.32 -74.29 -8.24
C VAL A 3 -24.83 -75.71 -8.06
N VAL A 4 -24.92 -76.24 -6.85
CA VAL A 4 -24.59 -77.65 -6.56
C VAL A 4 -25.89 -78.40 -6.31
N LEU A 5 -26.06 -79.54 -6.97
CA LEU A 5 -27.20 -80.42 -6.77
C LEU A 5 -26.76 -81.70 -6.07
N THR A 6 -27.35 -81.99 -4.91
CA THR A 6 -27.06 -83.18 -4.10
C THR A 6 -28.33 -83.93 -3.72
N ASP A 7 -28.21 -85.23 -3.44
CA ASP A 7 -29.27 -86.00 -2.80
C ASP A 7 -29.36 -85.71 -1.29
N LYS A 8 -30.29 -86.39 -0.60
CA LYS A 8 -30.50 -86.28 0.85
C LYS A 8 -29.32 -86.74 1.70
N ASN A 9 -28.43 -87.57 1.14
CA ASN A 9 -27.25 -88.12 1.82
C ASN A 9 -25.99 -87.29 1.52
N GLY A 10 -26.09 -86.24 0.69
CA GLY A 10 -24.98 -85.39 0.26
C GLY A 10 -24.22 -85.90 -0.96
N ASN A 11 -24.71 -86.92 -1.67
CA ASN A 11 -24.09 -87.40 -2.90
C ASN A 11 -24.34 -86.41 -4.05
N LEU A 12 -23.30 -86.12 -4.83
CA LEU A 12 -23.33 -85.18 -5.95
C LEU A 12 -24.10 -85.77 -7.14
N LEU A 13 -25.01 -85.00 -7.74
CA LEU A 13 -25.85 -85.46 -8.85
C LEU A 13 -25.39 -84.89 -10.19
N ALA A 14 -24.65 -85.70 -10.96
CA ALA A 14 -24.13 -85.34 -12.28
C ALA A 14 -25.16 -85.54 -13.41
N ASN A 15 -24.99 -84.82 -14.52
CA ASN A 15 -25.81 -84.89 -15.74
C ASN A 15 -27.31 -84.61 -15.54
N LYS A 16 -27.68 -83.84 -14.51
CA LYS A 16 -29.07 -83.46 -14.23
C LYS A 16 -29.36 -82.02 -14.72
N PRO A 17 -30.51 -81.77 -15.38
CA PRO A 17 -30.87 -80.43 -15.85
C PRO A 17 -31.41 -79.58 -14.69
N VAL A 18 -30.77 -78.45 -14.43
CA VAL A 18 -31.16 -77.47 -13.42
C VAL A 18 -31.52 -76.16 -14.11
N ASP A 19 -32.68 -75.61 -13.78
CA ASP A 19 -33.13 -74.30 -14.25
C ASP A 19 -32.71 -73.21 -13.28
N ILE A 20 -32.07 -72.17 -13.79
CA ILE A 20 -31.63 -70.99 -13.05
C ILE A 20 -32.36 -69.77 -13.64
N GLU A 21 -33.17 -69.11 -12.83
CA GLU A 21 -33.92 -67.91 -13.20
C GLU A 21 -33.32 -66.68 -12.52
N ILE A 22 -32.86 -65.72 -13.31
CA ILE A 22 -32.29 -64.45 -12.84
C ILE A 22 -32.74 -63.32 -13.77
N ASN A 23 -33.15 -62.18 -13.20
CA ASN A 23 -33.67 -61.04 -13.97
C ASN A 23 -34.84 -61.41 -14.91
N ASN A 24 -35.75 -62.28 -14.44
CA ASN A 24 -36.89 -62.83 -15.21
C ASN A 24 -36.49 -63.62 -16.48
N VAL A 25 -35.23 -64.05 -16.60
CA VAL A 25 -34.75 -64.91 -17.69
C VAL A 25 -34.35 -66.26 -17.12
N LYS A 26 -34.85 -67.33 -17.74
CA LYS A 26 -34.63 -68.73 -17.34
C LYS A 26 -33.52 -69.36 -18.17
N TYR A 27 -32.55 -69.98 -17.52
CA TYR A 27 -31.41 -70.67 -18.11
C TYR A 27 -31.33 -72.12 -17.61
N THR A 28 -31.48 -73.10 -18.50
CA THR A 28 -31.25 -74.51 -18.16
C THR A 28 -29.75 -74.83 -18.28
N ARG A 29 -29.18 -75.47 -17.25
CA ARG A 29 -27.78 -75.91 -17.20
C ARG A 29 -27.72 -77.34 -16.71
N ILE A 30 -26.77 -78.10 -17.24
CA ILE A 30 -26.55 -79.50 -16.86
C ILE A 30 -25.45 -79.52 -15.79
N THR A 31 -25.64 -80.30 -14.73
CA THR A 31 -24.62 -80.51 -13.71
C THR A 31 -23.45 -81.34 -14.24
N ASP A 32 -22.23 -80.92 -13.93
CA ASP A 32 -21.00 -81.66 -14.27
C ASP A 32 -20.80 -82.90 -13.38
N GLU A 33 -19.68 -83.62 -13.54
CA GLU A 33 -19.32 -84.81 -12.75
C GLU A 33 -19.26 -84.55 -11.24
N ASN A 34 -19.11 -83.29 -10.82
CA ASN A 34 -19.12 -82.87 -9.42
C ASN A 34 -20.50 -82.35 -8.98
N GLY A 35 -21.56 -82.59 -9.77
CA GLY A 35 -22.90 -82.11 -9.47
C GLY A 35 -23.07 -80.58 -9.60
N ILE A 36 -22.17 -79.88 -10.30
CA ILE A 36 -22.16 -78.42 -10.38
C ILE A 36 -22.74 -77.94 -11.72
N ALA A 37 -23.77 -77.11 -11.67
CA ALA A 37 -24.26 -76.35 -12.81
C ALA A 37 -23.72 -74.91 -12.76
N ARG A 38 -23.14 -74.42 -13.87
CA ARG A 38 -22.50 -73.08 -13.94
C ARG A 38 -23.25 -72.14 -14.90
N LEU A 39 -23.43 -70.90 -14.47
CA LEU A 39 -23.97 -69.81 -15.27
C LEU A 39 -23.04 -68.61 -15.23
N ASN A 40 -22.54 -68.20 -16.39
CA ASN A 40 -21.85 -66.92 -16.56
C ASN A 40 -22.89 -65.80 -16.47
N ILE A 41 -22.60 -64.79 -15.66
CA ILE A 41 -23.50 -63.66 -15.43
C ILE A 41 -22.84 -62.44 -16.04
N ASN A 42 -23.57 -61.76 -16.93
CA ASN A 42 -23.26 -60.41 -17.38
C ASN A 42 -24.48 -59.54 -17.08
N LEU A 43 -24.51 -58.96 -15.88
CA LEU A 43 -25.59 -58.12 -15.40
C LEU A 43 -25.01 -56.78 -14.99
N ASN A 44 -25.81 -55.72 -15.16
CA ASN A 44 -25.50 -54.42 -14.62
C ASN A 44 -25.45 -54.47 -13.09
N ILE A 45 -24.96 -53.39 -12.49
CA ILE A 45 -24.93 -53.26 -11.03
C ILE A 45 -26.34 -53.31 -10.46
N GLY A 46 -26.47 -54.08 -9.38
CA GLY A 46 -27.76 -54.27 -8.74
C GLY A 46 -27.79 -55.53 -7.88
N SER A 47 -28.97 -55.75 -7.29
CA SER A 47 -29.24 -56.93 -6.49
C SER A 47 -30.36 -57.74 -7.14
N TYR A 48 -29.99 -58.89 -7.67
CA TYR A 48 -30.88 -59.73 -8.46
C TYR A 48 -31.31 -60.96 -7.64
N PRO A 49 -32.62 -61.17 -7.40
CA PRO A 49 -33.08 -62.44 -6.89
C PRO A 49 -32.83 -63.53 -7.93
N VAL A 50 -32.44 -64.72 -7.46
CA VAL A 50 -32.19 -65.89 -8.29
C VAL A 50 -33.04 -67.04 -7.79
N GLY A 51 -33.89 -67.57 -8.66
CA GLY A 51 -34.60 -68.83 -8.45
C GLY A 51 -33.81 -69.97 -9.08
N VAL A 52 -33.77 -71.11 -8.43
CA VAL A 52 -33.17 -72.34 -8.97
C VAL A 52 -34.18 -73.46 -8.81
N SER A 53 -34.39 -74.27 -9.83
CA SER A 53 -35.29 -75.42 -9.76
C SER A 53 -34.75 -76.63 -10.49
N TYR A 54 -34.88 -77.79 -9.85
CA TYR A 54 -34.72 -79.11 -10.46
C TYR A 54 -36.12 -79.74 -10.57
N ALA A 55 -36.51 -80.15 -11.78
CA ALA A 55 -37.86 -80.65 -12.04
C ALA A 55 -38.13 -82.05 -11.45
N GLY A 56 -37.08 -82.76 -11.03
CA GLY A 56 -37.16 -84.17 -10.67
C GLY A 56 -37.00 -85.09 -11.88
N ASP A 57 -36.76 -86.36 -11.61
CA ASP A 57 -36.75 -87.47 -12.56
C ASP A 57 -37.25 -88.76 -11.89
N ASP A 58 -37.09 -89.91 -12.54
CA ASP A 58 -37.54 -91.21 -12.03
C ASP A 58 -36.85 -91.62 -10.71
N GLU A 59 -35.66 -91.06 -10.42
CA GLU A 59 -34.85 -91.40 -9.26
C GLU A 59 -34.96 -90.36 -8.13
N TYR A 60 -35.15 -89.08 -8.46
CA TYR A 60 -35.08 -87.96 -7.52
C TYR A 60 -36.28 -87.03 -7.64
N ASN A 61 -36.85 -86.66 -6.50
CA ASN A 61 -37.92 -85.66 -6.43
C ASN A 61 -37.46 -84.26 -6.87
N LYS A 62 -38.42 -83.43 -7.30
CA LYS A 62 -38.19 -82.02 -7.59
C LYS A 62 -37.65 -81.25 -6.37
N SER A 63 -36.85 -80.22 -6.63
CA SER A 63 -36.33 -79.33 -5.59
C SER A 63 -36.19 -77.90 -6.10
N THR A 64 -36.19 -76.94 -5.18
CA THR A 64 -36.02 -75.51 -5.49
C THR A 64 -35.11 -74.83 -4.49
N GLY A 65 -34.37 -73.83 -4.94
CA GLY A 65 -33.53 -72.98 -4.11
C GLY A 65 -33.67 -71.51 -4.52
N TYR A 66 -33.33 -70.62 -3.59
CA TYR A 66 -33.37 -69.17 -3.82
C TYR A 66 -32.11 -68.53 -3.26
N CYS A 67 -31.53 -67.58 -3.98
CA CYS A 67 -30.45 -66.74 -3.49
C CYS A 67 -30.53 -65.33 -4.10
N ARG A 68 -29.56 -64.48 -3.78
CA ARG A 68 -29.39 -63.16 -4.40
C ARG A 68 -27.98 -63.03 -4.94
N VAL A 69 -27.84 -62.43 -6.11
CA VAL A 69 -26.55 -62.01 -6.68
C VAL A 69 -26.44 -60.50 -6.55
N PHE A 70 -25.32 -60.05 -5.99
CA PHE A 70 -24.96 -58.63 -5.92
C PHE A 70 -23.86 -58.36 -6.92
N VAL A 71 -24.12 -57.49 -7.88
CA VAL A 71 -23.09 -56.95 -8.78
C VAL A 71 -22.70 -55.60 -8.21
N SER A 72 -21.51 -55.54 -7.60
CA SER A 72 -20.99 -54.33 -6.96
C SER A 72 -20.17 -53.48 -7.93
N PRO A 73 -20.27 -52.14 -7.90
CA PRO A 73 -19.33 -51.29 -8.60
C PRO A 73 -17.92 -51.39 -8.03
N LYS A 74 -16.95 -51.03 -8.86
CA LYS A 74 -15.55 -50.82 -8.50
C LYS A 74 -15.36 -49.37 -8.08
N LEU A 75 -14.90 -49.15 -6.84
CA LEU A 75 -14.58 -47.84 -6.28
C LEU A 75 -13.07 -47.60 -6.35
N THR A 76 -12.66 -46.55 -7.06
CA THR A 76 -11.26 -46.09 -7.13
C THR A 76 -11.15 -44.71 -6.47
N VAL A 77 -10.21 -44.59 -5.54
CA VAL A 77 -9.92 -43.36 -4.79
C VAL A 77 -8.41 -43.23 -4.64
N HIS A 78 -7.91 -41.99 -4.66
CA HIS A 78 -6.50 -41.68 -4.46
C HIS A 78 -6.34 -40.61 -3.38
N ASP A 79 -5.16 -40.57 -2.77
CA ASP A 79 -4.78 -39.48 -1.88
C ASP A 79 -4.78 -38.15 -2.65
N LEU A 80 -5.13 -37.08 -1.95
CA LEU A 80 -5.11 -35.72 -2.49
C LEU A 80 -3.99 -34.93 -1.84
N ASN A 81 -3.05 -34.43 -2.65
CA ASN A 81 -2.10 -33.40 -2.24
C ASN A 81 -2.51 -32.09 -2.92
N MET A 82 -2.74 -31.05 -2.13
CA MET A 82 -3.18 -29.74 -2.64
C MET A 82 -2.55 -28.60 -1.84
N LYS A 83 -2.59 -27.39 -2.39
CA LYS A 83 -2.29 -26.16 -1.65
C LYS A 83 -3.57 -25.49 -1.19
N TYR A 84 -3.52 -24.81 -0.05
CA TYR A 84 -4.66 -24.03 0.42
C TYR A 84 -5.14 -23.03 -0.66
N CYS A 85 -6.45 -23.08 -0.94
CA CYS A 85 -7.15 -22.31 -1.97
C CYS A 85 -6.74 -22.57 -3.44
N ASP A 86 -6.10 -23.68 -3.78
CA ASP A 86 -5.77 -23.99 -5.20
C ASP A 86 -6.96 -24.48 -6.04
N GLY A 87 -8.10 -24.77 -5.39
CA GLY A 87 -9.33 -25.22 -6.05
C GLY A 87 -9.41 -26.72 -6.33
N SER A 88 -8.40 -27.50 -5.90
CA SER A 88 -8.40 -28.96 -6.02
C SER A 88 -9.58 -29.57 -5.26
N LYS A 89 -10.04 -30.72 -5.77
CA LYS A 89 -11.17 -31.46 -5.22
C LYS A 89 -10.73 -32.88 -4.92
N PHE A 90 -11.28 -33.45 -3.86
CA PHE A 90 -11.15 -34.88 -3.62
C PHE A 90 -12.15 -35.63 -4.50
N THR A 91 -11.70 -36.68 -5.18
CA THR A 91 -12.52 -37.39 -6.16
C THR A 91 -12.57 -38.89 -5.88
N ALA A 92 -13.73 -39.48 -6.18
CA ALA A 92 -13.94 -40.91 -6.19
C ALA A 92 -14.54 -41.31 -7.53
N LYS A 93 -14.00 -42.35 -8.15
CA LYS A 93 -14.50 -42.89 -9.42
C LYS A 93 -15.20 -44.22 -9.20
N LEU A 94 -16.41 -44.34 -9.71
CA LEU A 94 -17.19 -45.56 -9.74
C LEU A 94 -17.33 -46.06 -11.18
N THR A 95 -16.94 -47.32 -11.37
CA THR A 95 -17.11 -48.05 -12.63
C THR A 95 -17.76 -49.41 -12.41
N ASP A 96 -18.28 -50.02 -13.48
CA ASP A 96 -18.57 -51.45 -13.48
C ASP A 96 -17.29 -52.29 -13.58
N ILE A 97 -17.45 -53.61 -13.75
CA ILE A 97 -16.33 -54.55 -13.86
C ILE A 97 -15.57 -54.44 -15.20
N GLU A 98 -16.17 -53.79 -16.19
CA GLU A 98 -15.59 -53.53 -17.52
C GLU A 98 -15.02 -52.10 -17.61
N ASP A 99 -14.88 -51.41 -16.46
CA ASP A 99 -14.41 -50.03 -16.32
C ASP A 99 -15.32 -48.96 -16.97
N ASN A 100 -16.58 -49.27 -17.28
CA ASN A 100 -17.57 -48.28 -17.74
C ASN A 100 -18.01 -47.37 -16.59
N PRO A 101 -18.11 -46.04 -16.79
CA PRO A 101 -18.47 -45.08 -15.74
C PRO A 101 -19.93 -45.17 -15.30
N LEU A 102 -20.18 -44.99 -14.01
CA LEU A 102 -21.51 -45.08 -13.42
C LEU A 102 -22.01 -43.72 -12.95
N GLN A 103 -23.01 -43.17 -13.64
CA GLN A 103 -23.57 -41.86 -13.34
C GLN A 103 -24.68 -41.90 -12.28
N GLY A 104 -24.79 -40.83 -11.48
CA GLY A 104 -25.90 -40.60 -10.56
C GLY A 104 -25.84 -41.41 -9.27
N ILE A 105 -24.73 -42.12 -9.01
CA ILE A 105 -24.55 -42.94 -7.82
C ILE A 105 -24.05 -42.06 -6.68
N ASN A 106 -24.72 -42.15 -5.53
CA ASN A 106 -24.33 -41.42 -4.33
C ASN A 106 -23.09 -42.05 -3.68
N VAL A 107 -22.04 -41.25 -3.51
CA VAL A 107 -20.83 -41.57 -2.76
C VAL A 107 -20.84 -40.76 -1.47
N LEU A 108 -20.58 -41.42 -0.35
CA LEU A 108 -20.44 -40.79 0.97
C LEU A 108 -18.96 -40.63 1.31
N PHE A 109 -18.54 -39.38 1.49
CA PHE A 109 -17.23 -39.02 2.02
C PHE A 109 -17.37 -38.69 3.50
N LYS A 110 -16.52 -39.25 4.36
CA LYS A 110 -16.40 -38.83 5.76
C LYS A 110 -15.03 -38.21 5.99
N VAL A 111 -14.99 -36.89 6.16
CA VAL A 111 -13.76 -36.16 6.45
C VAL A 111 -13.74 -35.86 7.94
N ASN A 112 -12.75 -36.40 8.67
CA ASN A 112 -12.71 -36.34 10.14
C ASN A 112 -14.06 -36.73 10.81
N GLY A 113 -14.76 -37.72 10.24
CA GLY A 113 -16.05 -38.19 10.73
C GLY A 113 -17.28 -37.39 10.26
N VAL A 114 -17.11 -36.22 9.65
CA VAL A 114 -18.22 -35.41 9.12
C VAL A 114 -18.65 -35.93 7.73
N PRO A 115 -19.92 -36.32 7.53
CA PRO A 115 -20.39 -36.93 6.29
C PRO A 115 -20.76 -35.89 5.21
N TYR A 116 -20.38 -36.19 3.96
CA TYR A 116 -20.73 -35.44 2.75
C TYR A 116 -21.12 -36.39 1.63
N THR A 117 -22.33 -36.27 1.09
CA THR A 117 -22.79 -37.10 -0.03
C THR A 117 -22.67 -36.34 -1.36
N ARG A 118 -22.14 -37.00 -2.40
CA ARG A 118 -22.05 -36.47 -3.76
C ARG A 118 -22.45 -37.55 -4.75
N ALA A 119 -23.24 -37.18 -5.76
CA ALA A 119 -23.55 -38.06 -6.87
C ALA A 119 -22.41 -38.06 -7.91
N THR A 120 -22.18 -39.18 -8.54
CA THR A 120 -21.25 -39.29 -9.67
C THR A 120 -21.78 -38.58 -10.93
N ASN A 121 -20.88 -37.93 -11.67
CA ASN A 121 -21.18 -37.34 -12.97
C ASN A 121 -21.23 -38.41 -14.10
N ASN A 122 -21.37 -37.96 -15.35
CA ASN A 122 -21.35 -38.82 -16.54
C ASN A 122 -20.05 -39.60 -16.76
N GLU A 123 -18.95 -39.20 -16.13
CA GLU A 123 -17.65 -39.90 -16.13
C GLU A 123 -17.49 -40.84 -14.92
N GLY A 124 -18.54 -41.01 -14.12
CA GLY A 124 -18.52 -41.85 -12.93
C GLY A 124 -17.78 -41.23 -11.75
N ILE A 125 -17.52 -39.91 -11.78
CA ILE A 125 -16.73 -39.20 -10.77
C ILE A 125 -17.64 -38.44 -9.81
N ALA A 126 -17.53 -38.73 -8.52
CA ALA A 126 -18.07 -37.92 -7.44
C ALA A 126 -16.95 -37.01 -6.91
N SER A 127 -17.22 -35.70 -6.78
CA SER A 127 -16.21 -34.71 -6.36
C SER A 127 -16.63 -33.95 -5.11
N LEU A 128 -15.72 -33.83 -4.16
CA LEU A 128 -15.86 -33.06 -2.93
C LEU A 128 -14.89 -31.86 -2.96
N ASN A 129 -15.44 -30.65 -2.88
CA ASN A 129 -14.63 -29.44 -2.69
C ASN A 129 -14.00 -29.45 -1.30
N ILE A 130 -12.71 -29.14 -1.21
CA ILE A 130 -11.98 -29.10 0.06
C ILE A 130 -11.78 -27.65 0.50
N ASN A 131 -12.27 -27.32 1.69
CA ASN A 131 -12.12 -26.01 2.32
C ASN A 131 -11.67 -26.18 3.77
N LEU A 132 -10.48 -26.76 3.94
CA LEU A 132 -9.85 -27.04 5.23
C LEU A 132 -8.52 -26.28 5.31
N SER A 133 -8.12 -25.88 6.52
CA SER A 133 -6.81 -25.28 6.75
C SER A 133 -5.68 -26.24 6.39
N PRO A 134 -4.44 -25.76 6.15
CA PRO A 134 -3.28 -26.63 5.93
C PRO A 134 -3.12 -27.70 7.01
N GLY A 135 -2.73 -28.91 6.59
CA GLY A 135 -2.58 -30.07 7.45
C GLY A 135 -2.97 -31.38 6.76
N ASP A 136 -2.91 -32.46 7.54
CA ASP A 136 -3.23 -33.82 7.11
C ASP A 136 -4.60 -34.25 7.64
N TYR A 137 -5.43 -34.79 6.75
CA TYR A 137 -6.78 -35.22 7.06
C TYR A 137 -7.03 -36.64 6.56
N ASN A 138 -7.65 -37.46 7.41
CA ASN A 138 -8.14 -38.75 6.99
C ASN A 138 -9.53 -38.59 6.36
N ILE A 139 -9.71 -39.24 5.21
CA ILE A 139 -10.99 -39.30 4.54
C ILE A 139 -11.36 -40.76 4.28
N LEU A 140 -12.61 -41.09 4.62
CA LEU A 140 -13.17 -42.41 4.38
C LEU A 140 -14.30 -42.30 3.37
N THR A 141 -14.14 -43.01 2.25
CA THR A 141 -15.06 -42.96 1.12
C THR A 141 -15.88 -44.25 1.07
N TYR A 142 -17.19 -44.13 0.92
CA TYR A 142 -18.13 -45.25 0.86
C TYR A 142 -19.05 -45.14 -0.35
N ALA A 143 -19.14 -46.23 -1.10
CA ALA A 143 -20.15 -46.44 -2.14
C ALA A 143 -20.69 -47.87 -2.10
N VAL A 144 -19.82 -48.83 -1.80
CA VAL A 144 -20.13 -50.23 -1.50
C VAL A 144 -19.30 -50.64 -0.30
N ASP A 145 -17.98 -50.64 -0.50
CA ASP A 145 -16.97 -50.82 0.53
C ASP A 145 -16.39 -49.47 0.96
N ALA A 146 -15.71 -49.50 2.10
CA ALA A 146 -15.02 -48.35 2.67
C ALA A 146 -13.57 -48.32 2.20
N VAL A 147 -13.14 -47.20 1.61
CA VAL A 147 -11.74 -46.96 1.23
C VAL A 147 -11.20 -45.78 2.04
N ASN A 148 -10.11 -46.02 2.76
CA ASN A 148 -9.36 -44.96 3.44
C ASN A 148 -8.39 -44.28 2.47
N SER A 149 -8.31 -42.97 2.55
CA SER A 149 -7.32 -42.15 1.85
C SER A 149 -7.00 -40.92 2.70
N THR A 150 -6.06 -40.13 2.23
CA THR A 150 -5.58 -38.93 2.91
C THR A 150 -5.78 -37.69 2.04
N ILE A 151 -5.95 -36.55 2.71
CA ILE A 151 -5.89 -35.23 2.11
C ILE A 151 -4.77 -34.48 2.82
N HIS A 152 -3.71 -34.17 2.08
CA HIS A 152 -2.63 -33.31 2.52
C HIS A 152 -2.82 -31.92 1.92
N ILE A 153 -2.82 -30.91 2.78
CA ILE A 153 -2.99 -29.51 2.38
C ILE A 153 -1.74 -28.72 2.78
N ASP A 154 -0.96 -28.32 1.79
CA ASP A 154 0.18 -27.43 1.94
C ASP A 154 -0.25 -25.99 2.26
N LYS A 155 0.60 -25.29 3.00
CA LYS A 155 0.46 -23.84 3.21
C LYS A 155 0.54 -23.09 1.89
N CYS A 156 -0.21 -21.99 1.81
CA CYS A 156 -0.23 -21.14 0.63
C CYS A 156 1.02 -20.25 0.60
N ALA A 157 1.71 -20.21 -0.55
CA ALA A 157 2.82 -19.27 -0.77
C ALA A 157 2.29 -17.82 -0.76
N THR A 158 3.13 -16.89 -0.30
CA THR A 158 2.78 -15.47 -0.29
C THR A 158 3.83 -14.63 -1.00
N ARG A 159 3.42 -13.43 -1.41
CA ARG A 159 4.28 -12.42 -2.02
C ARG A 159 3.96 -11.06 -1.43
N MET A 160 4.97 -10.27 -1.13
CA MET A 160 4.80 -8.89 -0.69
C MET A 160 5.04 -7.91 -1.83
N GLU A 161 4.29 -6.81 -1.81
CA GLU A 161 4.55 -5.62 -2.62
C GLU A 161 4.59 -4.41 -1.72
N GLY A 162 5.56 -3.53 -1.95
CA GLY A 162 5.66 -2.22 -1.33
C GLY A 162 6.29 -1.27 -2.31
N THR A 163 6.05 0.03 -2.10
CA THR A 163 6.58 1.08 -2.97
C THR A 163 7.62 1.91 -2.24
N ASP A 164 8.67 2.29 -2.98
CA ASP A 164 9.64 3.27 -2.51
C ASP A 164 8.96 4.61 -2.23
N ILE A 165 9.51 5.36 -1.28
CA ILE A 165 9.03 6.69 -0.91
C ILE A 165 10.06 7.71 -1.28
N ASN A 166 9.64 8.74 -2.00
CA ASN A 166 10.42 9.94 -2.23
C ASN A 166 9.59 11.11 -1.72
N LYS A 167 10.01 11.72 -0.61
CA LYS A 167 9.28 12.79 0.07
C LYS A 167 10.19 13.94 0.46
N THR A 168 9.63 15.13 0.72
CA THR A 168 10.36 16.17 1.46
C THR A 168 10.20 15.99 2.97
N PHE A 169 11.11 16.54 3.77
CA PHE A 169 11.08 16.42 5.23
C PHE A 169 9.75 16.92 5.84
N SER A 170 9.15 17.98 5.26
CA SER A 170 7.87 18.54 5.71
C SER A 170 6.63 17.73 5.31
N GLU A 171 6.76 16.84 4.33
CA GLU A 171 5.64 16.11 3.77
C GLU A 171 5.20 14.98 4.70
N LYS A 172 3.88 14.75 4.86
CA LYS A 172 3.37 13.64 5.67
C LYS A 172 2.99 12.47 4.77
N VAL A 173 3.94 11.57 4.55
CA VAL A 173 3.76 10.34 3.76
C VAL A 173 3.97 9.11 4.64
N ALA A 174 3.11 8.11 4.46
CA ALA A 174 3.23 6.80 5.08
C ALA A 174 3.72 5.77 4.05
N TYR A 175 4.62 4.89 4.48
CA TYR A 175 4.92 3.66 3.75
C TYR A 175 3.69 2.76 3.72
N GLN A 176 3.49 2.10 2.58
CA GLN A 176 2.42 1.15 2.37
C GLN A 176 2.99 -0.11 1.71
N CYS A 177 2.61 -1.26 2.23
CA CYS A 177 2.83 -2.54 1.58
C CYS A 177 1.61 -3.44 1.73
N ALA A 178 1.60 -4.53 0.97
CA ALA A 178 0.56 -5.52 1.01
C ALA A 178 1.12 -6.92 0.80
N VAL A 179 0.44 -7.91 1.39
CA VAL A 179 0.74 -9.33 1.24
C VAL A 179 -0.35 -9.96 0.37
N TYR A 180 0.06 -10.74 -0.62
CA TYR A 180 -0.82 -11.46 -1.54
C TYR A 180 -0.61 -12.96 -1.42
N ASP A 181 -1.70 -13.73 -1.61
CA ASP A 181 -1.64 -15.16 -1.87
C ASP A 181 -1.41 -15.43 -3.38
N VAL A 182 -1.35 -16.72 -3.75
CA VAL A 182 -1.18 -17.15 -5.15
C VAL A 182 -2.33 -16.76 -6.08
N ASN A 183 -3.49 -16.43 -5.53
CA ASN A 183 -4.70 -16.01 -6.25
C ASN A 183 -4.86 -14.47 -6.26
N ASN A 184 -3.83 -13.73 -5.82
CA ASN A 184 -3.83 -12.27 -5.65
C ASN A 184 -4.84 -11.72 -4.62
N ASN A 185 -5.29 -12.54 -3.66
CA ASN A 185 -6.08 -12.04 -2.54
C ASN A 185 -5.18 -11.44 -1.46
N ARG A 186 -5.71 -10.44 -0.73
CA ARG A 186 -5.04 -9.83 0.42
C ARG A 186 -4.93 -10.83 1.57
N VAL A 187 -3.71 -11.03 2.08
CA VAL A 187 -3.46 -11.92 3.21
C VAL A 187 -3.51 -11.15 4.53
N PRO A 188 -4.37 -11.54 5.49
CA PRO A 188 -4.39 -10.95 6.83
C PRO A 188 -3.23 -11.47 7.68
N GLY A 189 -2.79 -10.66 8.64
CA GLY A 189 -1.76 -11.05 9.59
C GLY A 189 -1.01 -9.85 10.16
N VAL A 190 0.19 -10.12 10.67
CA VAL A 190 1.10 -9.08 11.16
C VAL A 190 2.31 -9.04 10.25
N VAL A 191 2.66 -7.84 9.79
CA VAL A 191 3.90 -7.56 9.05
C VAL A 191 4.83 -6.76 9.95
N ASN A 192 6.07 -7.21 10.06
CA ASN A 192 7.14 -6.51 10.75
C ASN A 192 7.84 -5.58 9.77
N ILE A 193 7.68 -4.27 9.96
CA ILE A 193 8.34 -3.26 9.12
C ILE A 193 9.55 -2.71 9.86
N THR A 194 10.74 -2.95 9.33
CA THR A 194 12.00 -2.55 9.92
C THR A 194 12.65 -1.43 9.10
N VAL A 195 12.95 -0.31 9.76
CA VAL A 195 13.65 0.83 9.16
C VAL A 195 14.59 1.43 10.19
N ASN A 196 15.84 1.74 9.79
CA ASN A 196 16.88 2.27 10.67
C ASN A 196 17.11 1.41 11.93
N GLY A 197 17.13 0.08 11.77
CA GLY A 197 17.34 -0.87 12.87
C GLY A 197 16.17 -1.04 13.84
N LYS A 198 15.05 -0.31 13.67
CA LYS A 198 13.86 -0.42 14.52
C LYS A 198 12.71 -1.09 13.79
N THR A 199 12.09 -2.06 14.44
CA THR A 199 10.98 -2.86 13.90
C THR A 199 9.63 -2.39 14.45
N TYR A 200 8.66 -2.30 13.56
CA TYR A 200 7.29 -1.86 13.82
C TYR A 200 6.31 -2.93 13.32
N PRO A 201 5.71 -3.74 14.20
CA PRO A 201 4.64 -4.65 13.84
C PRO A 201 3.40 -3.87 13.37
N ARG A 202 2.81 -4.27 12.24
CA ARG A 202 1.61 -3.65 11.66
C ARG A 202 0.60 -4.71 11.28
N THR A 203 -0.67 -4.39 11.53
CA THR A 203 -1.83 -5.10 10.99
C THR A 203 -2.37 -4.35 9.76
N PRO A 204 -3.05 -5.04 8.83
CA PRO A 204 -3.60 -4.38 7.66
C PRO A 204 -4.82 -3.52 8.01
N ASP A 205 -5.07 -2.50 7.22
CA ASP A 205 -6.33 -1.74 7.25
C ASP A 205 -7.48 -2.50 6.54
N ALA A 206 -8.66 -1.86 6.44
CA ALA A 206 -9.84 -2.44 5.80
C ALA A 206 -9.62 -2.83 4.31
N ASN A 207 -8.60 -2.27 3.65
CA ASN A 207 -8.24 -2.58 2.27
C ASN A 207 -7.09 -3.61 2.17
N GLY A 208 -6.63 -4.15 3.29
CA GLY A 208 -5.52 -5.10 3.33
C GLY A 208 -4.14 -4.45 3.23
N LEU A 209 -4.02 -3.13 3.46
CA LEU A 209 -2.74 -2.40 3.37
C LEU A 209 -2.10 -2.22 4.74
N TYR A 210 -0.80 -2.50 4.83
CA TYR A 210 0.01 -2.32 6.03
C TYR A 210 0.71 -0.96 5.95
N LYS A 211 0.48 -0.09 6.94
CA LYS A 211 0.92 1.32 6.90
C LYS A 211 1.90 1.68 8.01
N LEU A 212 2.94 2.42 7.67
CA LEU A 212 3.90 3.00 8.62
C LEU A 212 4.15 4.48 8.28
N ASN A 213 3.76 5.39 9.18
CA ASN A 213 4.07 6.81 9.02
C ASN A 213 5.59 7.05 9.10
N ILE A 214 6.14 7.81 8.14
CA ILE A 214 7.57 8.04 8.03
C ILE A 214 7.94 9.42 8.58
N ASN A 215 8.59 9.42 9.75
CA ASN A 215 9.12 10.58 10.44
C ASN A 215 10.64 10.42 10.63
N LEU A 216 11.39 10.48 9.53
CA LEU A 216 12.85 10.34 9.50
C LEU A 216 13.50 11.67 9.07
N GLN A 217 14.73 11.89 9.51
CA GLN A 217 15.54 13.03 9.07
C GLN A 217 15.87 12.93 7.57
N PRO A 218 16.31 14.02 6.92
CA PRO A 218 16.79 13.97 5.54
C PRO A 218 17.88 12.90 5.36
N GLY A 219 17.76 12.12 4.29
CA GLY A 219 18.63 10.98 4.02
C GLY A 219 17.95 9.86 3.24
N THR A 220 18.71 8.80 2.97
CA THR A 220 18.22 7.59 2.29
C THR A 220 18.29 6.41 3.25
N TYR A 221 17.17 5.69 3.38
CA TYR A 221 17.02 4.57 4.30
C TYR A 221 16.51 3.34 3.57
N ILE A 222 17.03 2.17 3.96
CA ILE A 222 16.48 0.87 3.54
C ILE A 222 15.38 0.48 4.52
N LEU A 223 14.22 0.13 3.97
CA LEU A 223 13.09 -0.40 4.71
C LEU A 223 12.87 -1.85 4.28
N ASN A 224 12.80 -2.76 5.25
CA ASN A 224 12.47 -4.16 5.05
C ASN A 224 11.12 -4.45 5.70
N ALA A 225 10.15 -4.92 4.93
CA ALA A 225 8.88 -5.42 5.46
C ALA A 225 8.86 -6.94 5.35
N GLU A 226 8.53 -7.62 6.46
CA GLU A 226 8.55 -9.07 6.55
C GLU A 226 7.22 -9.58 7.12
N PHE A 227 6.58 -10.46 6.37
CA PHE A 227 5.47 -11.29 6.83
C PHE A 227 6.04 -12.65 7.26
N LEU A 228 5.94 -12.98 8.55
CA LEU A 228 6.50 -14.22 9.11
C LEU A 228 5.70 -15.49 8.75
N GLY A 229 4.60 -15.35 8.02
CA GLY A 229 3.67 -16.45 7.79
C GLY A 229 2.75 -16.70 8.99
N ASN A 230 1.89 -17.70 8.84
CA ASN A 230 1.03 -18.21 9.92
C ASN A 230 0.68 -19.69 9.65
N ASN A 231 -0.39 -20.20 10.28
CA ASN A 231 -0.82 -21.59 10.10
C ASN A 231 -1.34 -21.88 8.68
N VAL A 232 -1.72 -20.85 7.93
CA VAL A 232 -2.30 -20.96 6.58
C VAL A 232 -1.30 -20.57 5.50
N TYR A 233 -0.50 -19.54 5.76
CA TYR A 233 0.34 -18.88 4.77
C TYR A 233 1.83 -19.00 5.10
N LEU A 234 2.66 -19.18 4.08
CA LEU A 234 4.12 -19.14 4.18
C LEU A 234 4.63 -17.70 4.31
N PRO A 235 5.82 -17.49 4.90
CA PRO A 235 6.44 -16.17 5.02
C PRO A 235 6.80 -15.56 3.66
N SER A 236 6.89 -14.22 3.62
CA SER A 236 7.42 -13.45 2.50
C SER A 236 7.95 -12.10 2.97
N SER A 237 8.77 -11.43 2.16
CA SER A 237 9.33 -10.13 2.48
C SER A 237 9.47 -9.25 1.25
N VAL A 238 9.59 -7.94 1.47
CA VAL A 238 9.90 -6.94 0.45
C VAL A 238 10.84 -5.88 1.02
N GLN A 239 11.75 -5.40 0.18
CA GLN A 239 12.65 -4.31 0.50
C GLN A 239 12.29 -3.09 -0.35
N ASN A 240 12.29 -1.92 0.28
CA ASN A 240 12.04 -0.63 -0.36
C ASN A 240 13.02 0.42 0.13
N THR A 241 13.15 1.50 -0.63
CA THR A 241 13.96 2.66 -0.28
C THR A 241 13.07 3.84 0.14
N ILE A 242 13.45 4.51 1.23
CA ILE A 242 12.87 5.78 1.64
C ILE A 242 13.91 6.88 1.44
N THR A 243 13.60 7.84 0.59
CA THR A 243 14.39 9.06 0.39
C THR A 243 13.62 10.24 0.97
N VAL A 244 14.20 10.88 1.98
CA VAL A 244 13.71 12.13 2.57
C VAL A 244 14.63 13.26 2.13
N LYS A 245 14.11 14.17 1.30
CA LYS A 245 14.85 15.35 0.83
C LYS A 245 14.67 16.52 1.80
N GLU A 246 15.71 17.32 1.96
CA GLU A 246 15.59 18.61 2.64
C GLU A 246 14.54 19.48 1.95
N VAL A 247 13.88 20.34 2.72
CA VAL A 247 13.02 21.38 2.15
C VAL A 247 13.94 22.50 1.68
N PRO A 248 14.00 22.82 0.37
CA PRO A 248 14.74 23.99 -0.08
C PRO A 248 14.08 25.23 0.52
N VAL A 249 14.82 25.95 1.37
CA VAL A 249 14.37 27.24 1.91
C VAL A 249 14.50 28.26 0.78
N ALA A 250 13.40 28.90 0.38
CA ALA A 250 13.45 30.02 -0.56
C ALA A 250 14.28 31.17 0.04
N PRO A 251 15.13 31.88 -0.72
CA PRO A 251 15.89 32.99 -0.19
C PRO A 251 14.94 34.07 0.35
N GLN A 252 15.02 34.32 1.66
CA GLN A 252 14.18 35.33 2.31
C GLN A 252 14.72 36.72 1.96
N LYS A 253 13.89 37.59 1.38
CA LYS A 253 14.24 39.00 1.12
C LYS A 253 14.78 39.66 2.38
N SER A 254 15.88 40.41 2.27
CA SER A 254 16.49 41.13 3.39
C SER A 254 15.54 42.19 3.97
N ARG A 255 15.75 42.64 5.22
CA ARG A 255 14.99 43.77 5.82
C ARG A 255 14.99 44.98 4.87
N SER A 256 16.16 45.32 4.34
CA SER A 256 16.34 46.45 3.43
C SER A 256 15.65 46.26 2.07
N GLU A 257 15.61 45.04 1.52
CA GLU A 257 14.87 44.74 0.29
C GLU A 257 13.34 44.90 0.49
N LYS A 258 12.81 44.49 1.65
CA LYS A 258 11.40 44.70 2.00
C LYS A 258 11.04 46.18 2.15
N ILE A 259 11.93 46.98 2.76
CA ILE A 259 11.74 48.44 2.87
C ILE A 259 11.77 49.11 1.50
N LEU A 260 12.68 48.70 0.61
CA LEU A 260 12.71 49.18 -0.76
C LEU A 260 11.43 48.81 -1.52
N ASP A 261 10.97 47.55 -1.41
CA ASP A 261 9.68 47.14 -1.99
C ASP A 261 8.52 48.00 -1.49
N GLU A 262 8.48 48.32 -0.19
CA GLU A 262 7.44 49.18 0.35
C GLU A 262 7.53 50.61 -0.19
N PHE A 263 8.71 51.21 -0.21
CA PHE A 263 8.93 52.54 -0.76
C PHE A 263 8.47 52.62 -2.23
N GLU A 264 8.81 51.61 -3.03
CA GLU A 264 8.43 51.56 -4.44
C GLU A 264 6.92 51.37 -4.67
N LYS A 265 6.16 50.87 -3.69
CA LYS A 265 4.69 50.85 -3.79
C LYS A 265 4.09 52.26 -3.80
N TYR A 266 4.66 53.18 -3.03
CA TYR A 266 4.16 54.55 -2.93
C TYR A 266 4.76 55.49 -3.97
N PHE A 267 6.03 55.29 -4.31
CA PHE A 267 6.79 56.22 -5.15
C PHE A 267 7.19 55.63 -6.52
N GLY A 268 6.90 54.36 -6.79
CA GLY A 268 7.31 53.64 -8.00
C GLY A 268 8.76 53.16 -7.97
N LYS A 269 9.19 52.39 -8.98
CA LYS A 269 10.55 51.81 -9.09
C LYS A 269 11.68 52.84 -8.95
N CYS A 270 12.69 52.59 -8.12
CA CYS A 270 13.87 53.42 -7.89
C CYS A 270 15.14 52.57 -7.98
N GLU A 271 15.87 52.65 -9.10
CA GLU A 271 17.06 51.80 -9.28
C GLU A 271 18.33 52.43 -8.69
N TYR A 272 18.33 53.76 -8.52
CA TYR A 272 19.39 54.54 -7.90
C TYR A 272 18.85 55.38 -6.75
N ILE A 273 19.70 55.72 -5.78
CA ILE A 273 19.31 56.51 -4.61
C ILE A 273 18.79 57.91 -4.98
N ASP A 274 19.33 58.50 -6.05
CA ASP A 274 18.90 59.82 -6.54
C ASP A 274 17.49 59.76 -7.14
N ASP A 275 17.07 58.61 -7.71
CA ASP A 275 15.68 58.39 -8.16
C ASP A 275 14.72 58.46 -6.95
N ALA A 276 15.10 57.83 -5.84
CA ALA A 276 14.31 57.82 -4.62
C ALA A 276 14.22 59.21 -3.99
N LEU A 277 15.32 59.97 -3.98
CA LEU A 277 15.35 61.35 -3.47
C LEU A 277 14.49 62.28 -4.32
N ALA A 278 14.58 62.20 -5.65
CA ALA A 278 13.78 63.03 -6.55
C ALA A 278 12.27 62.84 -6.33
N LYS A 279 11.82 61.63 -5.97
CA LYS A 279 10.40 61.32 -5.74
C LYS A 279 9.82 61.86 -4.45
N ILE A 280 10.67 62.25 -3.50
CA ILE A 280 10.24 62.82 -2.22
C ILE A 280 10.45 64.34 -2.15
N GLN A 281 10.96 64.95 -3.22
CA GLN A 281 11.30 66.37 -3.24
C GLN A 281 10.07 67.23 -2.94
N GLY A 282 10.16 68.04 -1.88
CA GLY A 282 9.07 68.92 -1.46
C GLY A 282 7.91 68.22 -0.73
N ASN A 283 8.03 66.93 -0.38
CA ASN A 283 6.99 66.20 0.37
C ASN A 283 7.02 66.46 1.90
N GLY A 284 7.52 67.63 2.29
CA GLY A 284 7.48 68.18 3.64
C GLY A 284 8.69 67.78 4.48
N TYR A 285 9.43 68.76 4.98
CA TYR A 285 10.34 68.56 6.11
C TYR A 285 9.60 68.88 7.41
N ALA A 286 9.66 68.01 8.41
CA ALA A 286 8.93 68.17 9.66
C ALA A 286 9.90 68.12 10.86
N PHE A 287 9.87 69.17 11.69
CA PHE A 287 10.65 69.23 12.93
C PHE A 287 9.86 68.60 14.07
N TYR A 288 10.31 67.46 14.57
CA TYR A 288 9.85 66.87 15.82
C TYR A 288 11.02 66.20 16.54
N PHE A 289 11.11 66.42 17.85
CA PHE A 289 12.27 66.07 18.68
C PHE A 289 12.03 64.85 19.59
N SER A 290 10.78 64.41 19.78
CA SER A 290 10.42 63.40 20.80
C SER A 290 9.90 62.06 20.30
N ASP A 291 9.47 61.93 19.03
CA ASP A 291 8.86 60.70 18.51
C ASP A 291 9.48 60.30 17.16
N GLY A 292 10.40 59.34 17.14
CA GLY A 292 10.91 58.74 15.89
C GLY A 292 9.88 57.79 15.27
N TYR A 293 9.82 57.74 13.94
CA TYR A 293 8.95 56.81 13.21
C TYR A 293 9.76 55.65 12.64
N ASN A 294 9.21 54.43 12.69
CA ASN A 294 9.81 53.33 11.95
C ASN A 294 9.72 53.61 10.44
N MET A 295 10.60 52.97 9.66
CA MET A 295 10.70 53.20 8.22
C MET A 295 9.38 53.03 7.43
N TYR A 296 8.47 52.13 7.82
CA TYR A 296 7.17 51.98 7.14
C TYR A 296 6.28 53.20 7.38
N ASP A 297 6.22 53.67 8.62
CA ASP A 297 5.48 54.89 8.96
C ASP A 297 6.11 56.12 8.31
N THR A 298 7.44 56.19 8.26
CA THR A 298 8.18 57.25 7.55
C THR A 298 7.82 57.29 6.06
N ILE A 299 7.76 56.13 5.38
CA ILE A 299 7.30 56.03 3.97
C ILE A 299 5.89 56.60 3.82
N ILE A 300 4.96 56.17 4.68
CA ILE A 300 3.56 56.58 4.63
C ILE A 300 3.40 58.08 4.87
N ARG A 301 4.15 58.64 5.83
CA ARG A 301 4.13 60.07 6.15
C ARG A 301 4.61 60.90 4.97
N ILE A 302 5.74 60.53 4.35
CA ILE A 302 6.26 61.22 3.17
C ILE A 302 5.25 61.11 2.02
N ALA A 303 4.64 59.94 1.81
CA ALA A 303 3.65 59.74 0.73
C ALA A 303 2.38 60.58 0.92
N LYS A 304 2.04 60.91 2.17
CA LYS A 304 0.91 61.79 2.53
C LYS A 304 1.28 63.28 2.61
N GLY A 305 2.52 63.65 2.28
CA GLY A 305 3.00 65.04 2.41
C GLY A 305 3.12 65.53 3.86
N GLN A 306 3.18 64.62 4.83
CA GLN A 306 3.32 64.93 6.26
C GLN A 306 4.79 65.08 6.70
N GLY A 307 5.71 64.76 5.82
CA GLY A 307 7.13 64.88 6.03
C GLY A 307 7.76 63.95 7.05
N ALA A 308 9.08 64.03 7.13
CA ALA A 308 9.93 63.32 8.09
C ALA A 308 11.04 64.24 8.60
N ASN A 309 11.56 63.94 9.80
CA ASN A 309 12.72 64.64 10.36
C ASN A 309 14.03 64.13 9.74
N CYS A 310 15.16 64.73 10.11
CA CYS A 310 16.47 64.38 9.56
C CYS A 310 16.94 62.97 9.95
N TYR A 311 16.51 62.46 11.11
CA TYR A 311 16.84 61.13 11.57
C TYR A 311 16.07 60.05 10.78
N ASP A 312 14.74 60.08 10.81
CA ASP A 312 13.86 59.08 10.19
C ASP A 312 14.09 59.00 8.67
N SER A 313 14.30 60.15 8.02
CA SER A 313 14.58 60.21 6.59
C SER A 313 15.99 59.69 6.25
N ALA A 314 16.99 59.92 7.10
CA ALA A 314 18.30 59.32 6.92
C ALA A 314 18.28 57.80 7.15
N GLU A 315 17.55 57.31 8.16
CA GLU A 315 17.42 55.87 8.42
C GLU A 315 16.75 55.15 7.25
N LEU A 316 15.64 55.70 6.75
CA LEU A 316 14.95 55.16 5.58
C LEU A 316 15.91 55.06 4.38
N PHE A 317 16.59 56.16 4.03
CA PHE A 317 17.44 56.20 2.84
C PHE A 317 18.73 55.37 2.97
N TYR A 318 19.24 55.18 4.19
CA TYR A 318 20.29 54.21 4.47
C TYR A 318 19.85 52.79 4.08
N HIS A 319 18.65 52.38 4.51
CA HIS A 319 18.11 51.06 4.18
C HIS A 319 17.68 50.93 2.72
N LEU A 320 17.22 52.00 2.07
CA LEU A 320 16.96 51.96 0.62
C LEU A 320 18.23 51.65 -0.17
N MET A 321 19.37 52.26 0.17
CA MET A 321 20.65 51.96 -0.49
C MET A 321 21.06 50.49 -0.32
N LEU A 322 20.90 49.91 0.88
CA LEU A 322 21.17 48.48 1.11
C LEU A 322 20.17 47.58 0.37
N GLY A 323 18.91 47.99 0.26
CA GLY A 323 17.89 47.31 -0.53
C GLY A 323 18.23 47.31 -2.01
N MET A 324 18.75 48.42 -2.54
CA MET A 324 19.19 48.54 -3.94
C MET A 324 20.40 47.66 -4.24
N ASN A 325 21.30 47.45 -3.26
CA ASN A 325 22.42 46.51 -3.42
C ASN A 325 21.92 45.08 -3.65
N THR A 326 20.91 44.65 -2.88
CA THR A 326 20.36 43.29 -2.95
C THR A 326 19.41 43.10 -4.14
N LYS A 327 18.51 44.05 -4.40
CA LYS A 327 17.47 43.96 -5.45
C LYS A 327 17.96 44.29 -6.85
N TYR A 328 18.87 45.27 -6.98
CA TYR A 328 19.32 45.82 -8.26
C TYR A 328 20.82 45.66 -8.51
N GLY A 329 21.55 44.95 -7.64
CA GLY A 329 22.99 44.73 -7.80
C GLY A 329 23.81 46.01 -7.69
N ARG A 330 23.33 47.01 -6.93
CA ARG A 330 24.13 48.21 -6.60
C ARG A 330 25.24 47.87 -5.61
N ASN A 331 26.17 48.80 -5.45
CA ASN A 331 27.26 48.69 -4.48
C ASN A 331 27.41 50.03 -3.73
N TYR A 332 26.38 50.37 -2.97
CA TYR A 332 26.34 51.49 -2.06
C TYR A 332 26.93 51.11 -0.70
N GLU A 333 27.83 51.93 -0.18
CA GLU A 333 28.40 51.84 1.17
C GLU A 333 27.97 53.07 1.98
N PRO A 334 26.72 53.10 2.49
CA PRO A 334 26.21 54.27 3.21
C PRO A 334 26.78 54.42 4.61
N GLN A 335 26.85 55.65 5.08
CA GLN A 335 27.25 56.05 6.43
C GLN A 335 26.39 57.23 6.89
N TYR A 336 26.05 57.22 8.19
CA TYR A 336 25.43 58.37 8.84
C TYR A 336 26.48 59.43 9.13
N LEU A 337 26.07 60.69 9.01
CA LEU A 337 26.82 61.86 9.44
C LEU A 337 25.98 62.62 10.45
N HIS A 338 26.49 62.75 11.67
CA HIS A 338 25.97 63.67 12.66
C HIS A 338 26.72 64.99 12.53
N VAL A 339 25.98 66.05 12.23
CA VAL A 339 26.57 67.36 11.96
C VAL A 339 25.92 68.43 12.83
N TRP A 340 26.75 69.35 13.31
CA TRP A 340 26.27 70.55 13.98
C TRP A 340 25.73 71.54 12.94
N CYS A 341 24.52 72.03 13.12
CA CYS A 341 23.95 73.02 12.20
C CYS A 341 24.04 74.45 12.76
N PRO A 342 24.95 75.30 12.24
CA PRO A 342 25.09 76.67 12.75
C PRO A 342 23.88 77.57 12.42
N VAL A 343 23.06 77.18 11.43
CA VAL A 343 21.88 77.97 11.02
C VAL A 343 20.69 77.73 11.94
N SER A 344 20.43 76.48 12.32
CA SER A 344 19.31 76.13 13.20
C SER A 344 19.72 76.06 14.67
N ASN A 345 21.02 76.02 14.98
CA ASN A 345 21.56 75.80 16.34
C ASN A 345 21.11 74.46 16.95
N TYR A 346 20.88 73.45 16.09
CA TYR A 346 20.52 72.09 16.45
C TYR A 346 21.38 71.08 15.67
N ASP A 347 21.41 69.86 16.18
CA ASP A 347 22.03 68.71 15.52
C ASP A 347 21.23 68.27 14.28
N HIS A 348 21.94 67.77 13.27
CA HIS A 348 21.34 67.29 12.02
C HIS A 348 21.97 65.97 11.58
N ILE A 349 21.14 65.06 11.06
CA ILE A 349 21.60 63.78 10.51
C ILE A 349 21.45 63.82 8.99
N ARG A 350 22.51 63.42 8.28
CA ARG A 350 22.50 63.21 6.82
C ARG A 350 23.34 62.00 6.45
N LEU A 351 23.38 61.67 5.17
CA LEU A 351 24.09 60.49 4.67
C LEU A 351 25.30 60.88 3.82
N ARG A 352 26.33 60.04 3.88
CA ARG A 352 27.30 59.92 2.78
C ARG A 352 27.40 58.47 2.34
N PHE A 353 27.79 58.23 1.09
CA PHE A 353 28.03 56.88 0.61
C PHE A 353 29.11 56.84 -0.46
N LYS A 354 29.73 55.67 -0.64
CA LYS A 354 30.47 55.35 -1.86
C LYS A 354 29.56 54.54 -2.78
N SER A 355 29.74 54.71 -4.10
CA SER A 355 29.13 53.87 -5.12
C SER A 355 30.23 53.23 -5.95
N ASN A 356 30.30 51.90 -5.97
CA ASN A 356 31.34 51.13 -6.69
C ASN A 356 32.78 51.55 -6.28
N GLY A 357 33.01 51.81 -4.99
CA GLY A 357 34.34 52.21 -4.48
C GLY A 357 34.85 53.59 -4.92
N LYS A 358 34.02 54.41 -5.58
CA LYS A 358 34.35 55.79 -5.97
C LYS A 358 34.33 56.74 -4.74
N GLY A 359 34.65 58.02 -4.98
CA GLY A 359 34.66 59.07 -3.95
C GLY A 359 33.32 59.23 -3.19
N TRP A 360 33.35 59.99 -2.10
CA TRP A 360 32.17 60.20 -1.25
C TRP A 360 31.11 61.07 -1.93
N TYR A 361 29.89 60.54 -2.01
CA TYR A 361 28.68 61.27 -2.35
C TYR A 361 27.96 61.65 -1.07
N TYR A 362 27.41 62.86 -1.01
CA TYR A 362 26.68 63.38 0.15
C TYR A 362 25.22 63.61 -0.25
N ARG A 363 24.30 63.09 0.57
CA ARG A 363 22.86 63.23 0.37
C ARG A 363 22.18 63.54 1.70
N ASP A 364 21.26 64.48 1.64
CA ASP A 364 20.49 64.95 2.78
C ASP A 364 19.00 64.82 2.45
N PRO A 365 18.37 63.68 2.78
CA PRO A 365 16.96 63.46 2.52
C PRO A 365 16.07 64.56 3.13
N ALA A 366 16.43 65.10 4.29
CA ALA A 366 15.71 66.20 4.93
C ALA A 366 15.76 67.50 4.13
N SER A 367 16.93 67.83 3.57
CA SER A 367 17.05 68.97 2.65
C SER A 367 16.16 68.78 1.41
N VAL A 368 16.10 67.57 0.86
CA VAL A 368 15.25 67.27 -0.30
C VAL A 368 13.75 67.34 0.03
N LEU A 369 13.35 66.82 1.19
CA LEU A 369 11.99 66.92 1.71
C LEU A 369 11.49 68.37 1.83
N SER A 370 12.40 69.31 2.11
CA SER A 370 12.09 70.75 2.17
C SER A 370 11.93 71.43 0.80
N GLY A 371 12.16 70.70 -0.30
CA GLY A 371 12.02 71.18 -1.67
C GLY A 371 13.34 71.43 -2.41
N ASN A 372 14.49 71.26 -1.76
CA ASN A 372 15.79 71.44 -2.43
C ASN A 372 16.12 70.28 -3.38
N GLY A 373 17.06 70.50 -4.30
CA GLY A 373 17.52 69.46 -5.23
C GLY A 373 18.23 68.29 -4.55
N VAL A 374 18.33 67.15 -5.24
CA VAL A 374 18.85 65.87 -4.69
C VAL A 374 20.29 65.95 -4.16
N GLU A 375 21.10 66.88 -4.66
CA GLU A 375 22.49 67.10 -4.19
C GLU A 375 22.61 68.15 -3.09
N SER A 376 21.49 68.76 -2.69
CA SER A 376 21.48 69.74 -1.61
C SER A 376 21.82 69.07 -0.29
N ASN A 377 22.67 69.73 0.48
CA ASN A 377 23.12 69.25 1.78
C ASN A 377 23.07 70.42 2.76
N TRP A 378 22.23 70.34 3.79
CA TRP A 378 22.18 71.37 4.82
C TRP A 378 23.41 71.31 5.73
N CYS A 379 23.67 72.42 6.41
CA CYS A 379 24.68 72.55 7.46
C CYS A 379 26.15 72.38 7.00
N GLY A 380 26.46 72.68 5.73
CA GLY A 380 27.83 72.94 5.24
C GLY A 380 28.77 71.73 5.09
N THR A 381 30.04 71.98 4.72
CA THR A 381 31.09 70.98 4.42
C THR A 381 31.72 70.35 5.68
N SER A 382 32.74 69.49 5.50
CA SER A 382 33.34 68.55 6.48
C SER A 382 33.67 69.08 7.87
N ASN A 383 33.82 70.40 8.05
CA ASN A 383 34.21 71.02 9.32
C ASN A 383 33.10 71.03 10.38
N ASN A 384 31.87 70.68 10.00
CA ASN A 384 30.72 70.59 10.92
C ASN A 384 30.34 69.14 11.28
N ILE A 385 31.12 68.15 10.82
CA ILE A 385 30.88 66.74 11.17
C ILE A 385 31.35 66.52 12.59
N MET A 386 30.40 66.22 13.47
CA MET A 386 30.66 65.85 14.86
C MET A 386 31.05 64.37 14.93
N GLU A 387 30.30 63.52 14.22
CA GLU A 387 30.53 62.08 14.24
C GLU A 387 30.12 61.43 12.91
N VAL A 388 30.85 60.38 12.52
CA VAL A 388 30.49 59.49 11.41
C VAL A 388 30.02 58.18 12.02
N ASN A 389 28.86 57.69 11.59
CA ASN A 389 28.23 56.49 12.14
C ASN A 389 28.08 56.54 13.67
N PRO A 390 27.40 57.57 14.21
CA PRO A 390 27.14 57.68 15.63
C PRO A 390 26.47 56.42 16.20
N SER A 391 26.97 55.94 17.34
CA SER A 391 26.48 54.72 17.99
C SER A 391 25.00 54.80 18.37
N PHE A 392 24.51 55.97 18.76
CA PHE A 392 23.11 56.18 19.13
C PHE A 392 22.11 55.96 17.98
N ILE A 393 22.58 55.88 16.73
CA ILE A 393 21.77 55.55 15.54
C ILE A 393 21.89 54.07 15.17
N LEU A 394 23.05 53.46 15.45
CA LEU A 394 23.35 52.09 15.05
C LEU A 394 22.89 51.03 16.07
N ASP A 395 22.74 51.42 17.34
CA ASP A 395 22.34 50.55 18.45
C ASP A 395 20.82 50.57 18.76
N GLY A 396 20.02 51.26 17.92
CA GLY A 396 18.57 51.49 18.07
C GLY A 396 17.65 50.43 17.46
#